data_AF-A0A1A9RBQ7-F1
#
_entry.id   AF-A0A1A9RBQ7-F1
#
_cell.length_a   1.000
_cell.length_b   1.000
_cell.length_c   1.000
_cell.angle_alpha   90.00
_cell.angle_beta   90.00
_cell.angle_gamma   90.00
#
_symmetry.space_group_name_H-M   'P 1'
#
loop_
_entity.id
_entity.type
_entity.pdbx_description
1 polymer ?
#
loop_
_entity_poly.entity_id
_entity_poly.type
_entity_poly.pdbx_seq_one_letter_code
_entity_poly.pdbx_strand_id
1 'polypeptide(L)'
;MLLTSLLTACQEPDRGPEKRPTPIVPTHWRDGTPIAADYPRDHYGVPYRIGNLGGQPVNLPVHSMETPVEYEDSPGFNWRKAQNYKPPVRTYKDIIESFSFFMNYTDGTIYDSWHPNFNKWYEARKEPGTPWILVGIDSGSRYPKREHIYDIYLDGNLNDYAKPPHYIPLDVYAKTGETKFGLEVYANPGINPENGIAWRNNHGAKDLFVQRDADGHIVSYIKCSNNPVPKPPCDHRFLMKGNDMKVAMQLLYDRQNLPHWREIEAQAEKAVRSFIVRPPSEAVQQKWRGG
;
A
#
# COMPACT_ATOMS: atom_id res chain seq x y z
N MET A 1 18.00 -4.12 49.86
CA MET A 1 18.93 -3.60 48.84
C MET A 1 18.10 -3.04 47.70
N LEU A 2 18.01 -1.71 47.63
CA LEU A 2 17.44 -0.98 46.50
C LEU A 2 18.34 -1.17 45.27
N LEU A 3 17.74 -1.38 44.10
CA LEU A 3 18.36 -0.96 42.84
C LEU A 3 17.29 -0.33 41.95
N THR A 4 17.07 0.96 42.20
CA THR A 4 16.47 1.92 41.29
C THR A 4 17.31 1.99 40.02
N SER A 5 16.76 1.59 38.87
CA SER A 5 17.36 1.85 37.56
C SER A 5 16.49 2.86 36.82
N LEU A 6 17.12 4.00 36.54
CA LEU A 6 16.57 5.18 35.91
C LEU A 6 16.00 4.88 34.51
N LEU A 7 14.72 5.22 34.31
CA LEU A 7 14.17 5.54 33.00
C LEU A 7 14.73 6.90 32.57
N THR A 8 15.90 6.90 31.94
CA THR A 8 16.32 8.05 31.16
C THR A 8 15.59 7.96 29.82
N ALA A 9 14.55 8.77 29.66
CA ALA A 9 14.00 9.07 28.35
C ALA A 9 15.15 9.66 27.51
N CYS A 10 15.61 8.94 26.50
CA CYS A 10 16.38 9.55 25.42
C CYS A 10 15.41 10.45 24.65
N GLN A 11 15.27 11.71 25.10
CA GLN A 11 14.83 12.78 24.22
C GLN A 11 15.89 12.89 23.13
N GLU A 12 15.52 12.53 21.90
CA GLU A 12 16.31 12.90 20.73
C GLU A 12 16.46 14.44 20.76
N PRO A 13 17.68 14.96 20.58
CA PRO A 13 17.87 16.41 20.52
C PRO A 13 17.08 16.95 19.33
N ASP A 14 16.33 18.02 19.57
CA ASP A 14 15.60 18.78 18.58
C ASP A 14 16.58 19.31 17.52
N ARG A 15 16.77 18.52 16.46
CA ARG A 15 17.48 18.96 15.26
C ARG A 15 16.47 19.80 14.48
N GLY A 16 16.55 21.12 14.68
CA GLY A 16 15.91 22.11 13.80
C GLY A 16 16.20 21.79 12.33
N PRO A 17 15.48 22.39 11.36
CA PRO A 17 15.40 21.91 9.98
C PRO A 17 16.80 21.85 9.33
N GLU A 18 17.43 20.70 9.45
CA GLU A 18 18.72 20.41 8.84
C GLU A 18 18.43 20.40 7.35
N LYS A 19 18.94 21.42 6.63
CA LYS A 19 18.91 21.45 5.17
C LYS A 19 19.57 20.15 4.71
N ARG A 20 18.75 19.17 4.31
CA ARG A 20 19.29 17.93 3.74
C ARG A 20 20.20 18.32 2.57
N PRO A 21 21.38 17.70 2.44
CA PRO A 21 22.25 17.95 1.32
C PRO A 21 21.47 17.74 0.01
N THR A 22 21.75 18.59 -0.98
CA THR A 22 21.15 18.48 -2.32
C THR A 22 21.25 17.03 -2.79
N PRO A 23 20.16 16.43 -3.31
CA PRO A 23 20.20 15.05 -3.75
C PRO A 23 21.35 14.82 -4.74
N ILE A 24 22.15 13.79 -4.49
CA ILE A 24 23.18 13.38 -5.45
C ILE A 24 22.44 12.74 -6.63
N VAL A 25 22.38 13.47 -7.74
CA VAL A 25 21.75 12.97 -8.97
C VAL A 25 22.62 11.88 -9.59
N PRO A 26 22.11 10.64 -9.73
CA PRO A 26 22.87 9.56 -10.34
C PRO A 26 23.15 9.84 -11.82
N THR A 27 24.41 9.67 -12.21
CA THR A 27 24.86 9.71 -13.62
C THR A 27 25.10 8.33 -14.21
N HIS A 28 25.20 7.29 -13.36
CA HIS A 28 25.43 5.90 -13.76
C HIS A 28 24.49 4.97 -12.99
N TRP A 29 24.14 3.83 -13.60
CA TRP A 29 23.48 2.71 -12.95
C TRP A 29 24.44 1.99 -11.99
N ARG A 30 23.90 1.10 -11.14
CA ARG A 30 24.71 0.37 -10.14
C ARG A 30 25.79 -0.51 -10.75
N ASP A 31 25.62 -0.93 -11.99
CA ASP A 31 26.60 -1.72 -12.75
C ASP A 31 27.67 -0.85 -13.44
N GLY A 32 27.62 0.47 -13.28
CA GLY A 32 28.55 1.43 -13.89
C GLY A 32 28.13 1.93 -15.27
N THR A 33 27.00 1.46 -15.82
CA THR A 33 26.51 1.92 -17.12
C THR A 33 26.03 3.39 -17.04
N PRO A 34 26.48 4.30 -17.93
CA PRO A 34 25.99 5.67 -17.94
C PRO A 34 24.47 5.75 -18.16
N ILE A 35 23.80 6.64 -17.43
CA ILE A 35 22.37 6.88 -17.63
C ILE A 35 22.21 7.81 -18.83
N ALA A 36 21.47 7.36 -19.84
CA ALA A 36 21.23 8.14 -21.05
C ALA A 36 20.64 9.53 -20.75
N ALA A 37 21.02 10.53 -21.53
CA ALA A 37 20.60 11.92 -21.32
C ALA A 37 19.08 12.11 -21.52
N ASP A 38 18.48 11.29 -22.38
CA ASP A 38 17.05 11.26 -22.67
C ASP A 38 16.27 10.29 -21.78
N TYR A 39 16.90 9.69 -20.77
CA TYR A 39 16.22 8.88 -19.77
C TYR A 39 15.32 9.77 -18.88
N PRO A 40 14.05 9.41 -18.64
CA PRO A 40 13.11 10.23 -17.88
C PRO A 40 13.58 10.54 -16.46
N ARG A 41 13.47 11.82 -16.05
CA ARG A 41 13.90 12.33 -14.73
C ARG A 41 12.82 13.18 -14.08
N ASP A 42 12.78 13.13 -12.75
CA ASP A 42 11.92 13.99 -11.94
C ASP A 42 12.44 15.43 -11.86
N HIS A 43 11.71 16.30 -11.15
CA HIS A 43 12.07 17.71 -10.97
C HIS A 43 13.34 17.92 -10.14
N TYR A 44 13.84 16.90 -9.44
CA TYR A 44 15.15 16.90 -8.79
C TYR A 44 16.27 16.41 -9.73
N GLY A 45 15.94 16.04 -10.97
CA GLY A 45 16.88 15.48 -11.94
C GLY A 45 17.16 13.98 -11.74
N VAL A 46 16.46 13.32 -10.82
CA VAL A 46 16.69 11.91 -10.51
C VAL A 46 15.92 11.01 -11.48
N PRO A 47 16.55 9.96 -12.02
CA PRO A 47 15.87 9.03 -12.92
C PRO A 47 14.63 8.42 -12.27
N TYR A 48 13.50 8.45 -12.99
CA TYR A 48 12.30 7.74 -12.56
C TYR A 48 12.53 6.23 -12.53
N ARG A 49 11.74 5.53 -11.71
CA ARG A 49 11.44 4.12 -11.96
C ARG A 49 10.33 4.08 -13.02
N ILE A 50 10.67 3.59 -14.21
CA ILE A 50 9.76 3.52 -15.34
C ILE A 50 9.37 2.09 -15.65
N GLY A 51 8.18 1.88 -16.19
CA GLY A 51 7.73 0.55 -16.57
C GLY A 51 6.28 0.52 -17.03
N ASN A 52 5.78 -0.69 -17.22
CA ASN A 52 4.37 -0.98 -17.48
C ASN A 52 3.68 -1.36 -16.17
N LEU A 53 2.72 -0.54 -15.74
CA LEU A 53 1.88 -0.79 -14.58
C LEU A 53 0.47 -1.14 -15.05
N GLY A 54 0.09 -2.42 -14.94
CA GLY A 54 -1.26 -2.87 -15.28
C GLY A 54 -1.69 -2.61 -16.74
N GLY A 55 -0.77 -2.41 -17.68
CA GLY A 55 -1.04 -2.06 -19.07
C GLY A 55 -0.68 -0.61 -19.43
N GLN A 56 -0.36 0.23 -18.45
CA GLN A 56 -0.07 1.65 -18.67
C GLN A 56 1.40 1.99 -18.43
N PRO A 57 2.05 2.77 -19.32
CA PRO A 57 3.39 3.28 -19.08
C PRO A 57 3.41 4.34 -17.97
N VAL A 58 4.28 4.18 -16.97
CA VAL A 58 4.34 5.07 -15.80
C VAL A 58 5.73 5.59 -15.46
N ASN A 59 5.78 6.76 -14.83
CA ASN A 59 6.96 7.34 -14.18
C ASN A 59 6.76 7.41 -12.67
N LEU A 60 7.54 6.66 -11.90
CA LEU A 60 7.46 6.63 -10.44
C LEU A 60 8.65 7.36 -9.80
N PRO A 61 8.42 8.48 -9.09
CA PRO A 61 9.48 9.22 -8.41
C PRO A 61 10.01 8.44 -7.21
N VAL A 62 11.32 8.16 -7.19
CA VAL A 62 11.94 7.29 -6.17
C VAL A 62 11.74 7.83 -4.76
N HIS A 63 11.81 9.15 -4.58
CA HIS A 63 11.69 9.80 -3.26
C HIS A 63 10.28 9.75 -2.66
N SER A 64 9.28 9.36 -3.45
CA SER A 64 7.88 9.24 -3.02
C SER A 64 7.45 7.80 -2.78
N MET A 65 8.28 6.82 -3.17
CA MET A 65 7.99 5.41 -2.96
C MET A 65 8.44 5.00 -1.56
N GLU A 66 7.54 4.37 -0.81
CA GLU A 66 7.82 3.82 0.52
C GLU A 66 8.54 2.47 0.42
N THR A 67 8.13 1.62 -0.52
CA THR A 67 8.83 0.36 -0.82
C THR A 67 9.58 0.46 -2.13
N PRO A 68 10.64 -0.36 -2.32
CA PRO A 68 11.27 -0.49 -3.62
C PRO A 68 10.24 -0.88 -4.70
N VAL A 69 10.36 -0.26 -5.88
CA VAL A 69 9.57 -0.67 -7.05
C VAL A 69 10.09 -2.02 -7.53
N GLU A 70 9.26 -3.05 -7.40
CA GLU A 70 9.51 -4.38 -7.89
C GLU A 70 9.00 -4.54 -9.33
N TYR A 71 9.75 -5.31 -10.10
CA TYR A 71 9.44 -5.71 -11.46
C TYR A 71 9.31 -7.23 -11.54
N GLU A 72 8.80 -7.76 -12.64
CA GLU A 72 8.60 -9.22 -12.85
C GLU A 72 9.88 -10.05 -12.58
N ASP A 73 11.04 -9.51 -12.93
CA ASP A 73 12.34 -10.14 -12.74
C ASP A 73 12.94 -9.93 -11.33
N SER A 74 12.27 -9.15 -10.48
CA SER A 74 12.80 -8.82 -9.15
C SER A 74 12.87 -10.04 -8.25
N PRO A 75 13.92 -10.14 -7.41
CA PRO A 75 14.13 -11.33 -6.58
C PRO A 75 13.11 -11.45 -5.44
N GLY A 76 12.42 -10.35 -5.06
CA GLY A 76 11.59 -10.29 -3.86
C GLY A 76 12.35 -10.77 -2.62
N PHE A 77 11.70 -11.56 -1.78
CA PHE A 77 12.31 -12.19 -0.60
C PHE A 77 13.19 -13.42 -0.91
N ASN A 78 13.40 -13.77 -2.19
CA ASN A 78 14.27 -14.89 -2.55
C ASN A 78 15.74 -14.46 -2.47
N TRP A 79 16.35 -14.70 -1.31
CA TRP A 79 17.75 -14.34 -1.05
C TRP A 79 18.74 -14.95 -2.05
N ARG A 80 18.46 -16.16 -2.59
CA ARG A 80 19.32 -16.80 -3.60
C ARG A 80 19.28 -16.07 -4.93
N LYS A 81 18.09 -15.62 -5.36
CA LYS A 81 17.96 -14.78 -6.55
C LYS A 81 18.63 -13.43 -6.33
N ALA A 82 18.47 -12.84 -5.15
CA ALA A 82 19.01 -11.52 -4.84
C ALA A 82 20.54 -11.45 -4.91
N GLN A 83 21.26 -12.52 -4.53
CA GLN A 83 22.74 -12.54 -4.53
C GLN A 83 23.38 -12.23 -5.89
N ASN A 84 22.77 -12.71 -6.97
CA ASN A 84 23.29 -12.56 -8.33
C ASN A 84 22.43 -11.61 -9.18
N TYR A 85 21.48 -10.92 -8.56
CA TYR A 85 20.55 -10.08 -9.29
C TYR A 85 21.23 -8.79 -9.76
N LYS A 86 21.28 -8.63 -11.09
CA LYS A 86 21.73 -7.40 -11.75
C LYS A 86 20.53 -6.80 -12.49
N PRO A 87 19.86 -5.78 -11.93
CA PRO A 87 18.68 -5.21 -12.57
C PRO A 87 19.08 -4.62 -13.93
N PRO A 88 18.35 -4.95 -15.02
CA PRO A 88 18.62 -4.38 -16.33
C PRO A 88 18.22 -2.90 -16.37
N VAL A 89 18.70 -2.18 -17.39
CA VAL A 89 18.18 -0.84 -17.67
C VAL A 89 16.70 -0.94 -18.08
N ARG A 90 15.85 -0.26 -17.30
CA ARG A 90 14.39 -0.32 -17.44
C ARG A 90 13.90 0.48 -18.63
N THR A 91 12.81 0.00 -19.22
CA THR A 91 12.03 0.55 -20.32
C THR A 91 10.56 0.47 -19.97
N TYR A 92 9.69 1.13 -20.72
CA TYR A 92 8.24 1.06 -20.48
C TYR A 92 7.60 -0.29 -20.83
N LYS A 93 8.38 -1.27 -21.33
CA LYS A 93 7.93 -2.66 -21.51
C LYS A 93 8.10 -3.51 -20.26
N ASP A 94 8.95 -3.09 -19.32
CA ASP A 94 9.24 -3.88 -18.12
C ASP A 94 8.07 -3.79 -17.14
N ILE A 95 7.48 -4.94 -16.79
CA ILE A 95 6.28 -5.01 -15.94
C ILE A 95 6.66 -4.67 -14.50
N ILE A 96 5.95 -3.71 -13.93
CA ILE A 96 6.02 -3.35 -12.51
C ILE A 96 5.07 -4.26 -11.74
N GLU A 97 5.60 -5.02 -10.80
CA GLU A 97 4.85 -5.99 -10.01
C GLU A 97 4.24 -5.34 -8.77
N SER A 98 5.02 -4.54 -8.05
CA SER A 98 4.53 -3.91 -6.83
C SER A 98 5.35 -2.71 -6.38
N PHE A 99 4.70 -1.84 -5.61
CA PHE A 99 5.31 -0.76 -4.85
C PHE A 99 4.28 -0.22 -3.86
N SER A 100 4.70 0.69 -3.00
CA SER A 100 3.79 1.47 -2.17
C SER A 100 4.27 2.90 -2.00
N PHE A 101 3.34 3.79 -1.68
CA PHE A 101 3.61 5.19 -1.40
C PHE A 101 2.61 5.71 -0.37
N PHE A 102 2.95 6.81 0.29
CA PHE A 102 2.00 7.51 1.16
C PHE A 102 1.31 8.63 0.40
N MET A 103 0.03 8.84 0.67
CA MET A 103 -0.69 10.02 0.20
C MET A 103 -1.65 10.54 1.23
N ASN A 104 -1.97 11.82 1.14
CA ASN A 104 -3.06 12.46 1.86
C ASN A 104 -4.34 12.33 1.02
N TYR A 105 -5.35 11.61 1.51
CA TYR A 105 -6.57 11.40 0.73
C TYR A 105 -7.46 12.65 0.63
N THR A 106 -7.27 13.67 1.48
CA THR A 106 -8.15 14.85 1.45
C THR A 106 -7.79 15.81 0.31
N ASP A 107 -6.51 15.95 0.00
CA ASP A 107 -6.01 16.87 -1.04
C ASP A 107 -5.30 16.15 -2.20
N GLY A 108 -5.02 14.85 -2.08
CA GLY A 108 -4.34 14.04 -3.09
C GLY A 108 -2.81 14.18 -3.08
N THR A 109 -2.23 14.87 -2.10
CA THR A 109 -0.78 15.07 -2.01
C THR A 109 -0.07 13.74 -1.79
N ILE A 110 0.87 13.40 -2.67
CA ILE A 110 1.76 12.25 -2.51
C ILE A 110 2.96 12.68 -1.65
N TYR A 111 3.34 11.82 -0.70
CA TYR A 111 4.50 12.07 0.14
C TYR A 111 5.77 12.18 -0.70
N ASP A 112 6.62 13.14 -0.35
CA ASP A 112 7.95 13.33 -0.94
C ASP A 112 8.96 13.48 0.20
N SER A 113 9.81 12.47 0.34
CA SER A 113 10.81 12.42 1.40
C SER A 113 11.93 13.46 1.26
N TRP A 114 12.04 14.13 0.11
CA TRP A 114 13.03 15.17 -0.16
C TRP A 114 12.43 16.57 -0.12
N HIS A 115 11.11 16.68 -0.03
CA HIS A 115 10.44 17.97 0.12
C HIS A 115 10.81 18.63 1.46
N PRO A 116 11.06 19.96 1.53
CA PRO A 116 11.45 20.64 2.76
C PRO A 116 10.48 20.46 3.94
N ASN A 117 9.21 20.18 3.66
CA ASN A 117 8.17 19.94 4.68
C ASN A 117 8.08 18.47 5.14
N PHE A 118 9.01 17.57 4.81
CA PHE A 118 8.89 16.14 5.15
C PHE A 118 8.68 15.88 6.66
N ASN A 119 9.30 16.67 7.55
CA ASN A 119 9.11 16.55 9.00
C ASN A 119 7.65 16.81 9.40
N LYS A 120 7.00 17.83 8.79
CA LYS A 120 5.58 18.12 9.07
C LYS A 120 4.69 16.94 8.71
N TRP A 121 5.01 16.23 7.62
CA TRP A 121 4.32 15.01 7.25
C TRP A 121 4.51 13.89 8.28
N TYR A 122 5.76 13.67 8.71
CA TYR A 122 6.08 12.60 9.65
C TYR A 122 5.35 12.78 10.98
N GLU A 123 5.30 14.02 11.47
CA GLU A 123 4.53 14.36 12.67
C GLU A 123 3.02 14.25 12.45
N ALA A 124 2.48 14.76 11.34
CA ALA A 124 1.05 14.69 11.03
C ALA A 124 0.51 13.25 10.95
N ARG A 125 1.38 12.27 10.63
CA ARG A 125 1.04 10.84 10.61
C ARG A 125 0.89 10.22 11.98
N LYS A 126 1.39 10.84 13.05
CA LYS A 126 1.30 10.29 14.41
C LYS A 126 -0.11 10.46 14.99
N GLU A 127 -0.85 11.45 14.50
CA GLU A 127 -2.19 11.74 14.98
C GLU A 127 -3.20 10.64 14.61
N PRO A 128 -4.09 10.24 15.54
CA PRO A 128 -5.22 9.38 15.24
C PRO A 128 -6.15 9.96 14.19
N GLY A 129 -6.54 9.14 13.20
CA GLY A 129 -7.40 9.61 12.11
C GLY A 129 -6.68 10.54 11.15
N THR A 130 -5.36 10.49 11.11
CA THR A 130 -4.56 11.21 10.13
C THR A 130 -5.05 10.90 8.71
N PRO A 131 -5.12 11.89 7.81
CA PRO A 131 -5.56 11.65 6.44
C PRO A 131 -4.47 11.01 5.55
N TRP A 132 -3.29 10.79 6.11
CA TRP A 132 -2.19 10.12 5.44
C TRP A 132 -2.35 8.61 5.48
N ILE A 133 -2.50 8.02 4.31
CA ILE A 133 -2.71 6.58 4.12
C ILE A 133 -1.55 5.97 3.36
N LEU A 134 -1.27 4.70 3.62
CA LEU A 134 -0.39 3.92 2.76
C LEU A 134 -1.22 3.36 1.61
N VAL A 135 -0.74 3.52 0.37
CA VAL A 135 -1.29 2.91 -0.83
C VAL A 135 -0.29 1.87 -1.32
N GLY A 136 -0.63 0.59 -1.19
CA GLY A 136 0.08 -0.54 -1.77
C GLY A 136 -0.52 -0.92 -3.12
N ILE A 137 0.35 -1.21 -4.07
CA ILE A 137 0.03 -1.51 -5.46
C ILE A 137 0.58 -2.89 -5.80
N ASP A 138 -0.29 -3.75 -6.35
CA ASP A 138 0.08 -5.00 -6.99
C ASP A 138 -0.44 -5.02 -8.44
N SER A 139 0.40 -5.46 -9.38
CA SER A 139 0.07 -5.60 -10.80
C SER A 139 0.74 -6.84 -11.38
N GLY A 140 0.78 -7.02 -12.71
CA GLY A 140 1.52 -8.11 -13.34
C GLY A 140 1.11 -9.50 -12.84
N SER A 141 2.09 -10.31 -12.41
CA SER A 141 1.86 -11.65 -11.87
C SER A 141 1.25 -11.65 -10.47
N ARG A 142 1.33 -10.55 -9.72
CA ARG A 142 0.68 -10.35 -8.42
C ARG A 142 -0.80 -9.93 -8.53
N TYR A 143 -1.24 -9.47 -9.71
CA TYR A 143 -2.65 -9.15 -9.93
C TYR A 143 -3.54 -10.40 -9.78
N PRO A 144 -4.70 -10.32 -9.11
CA PRO A 144 -5.60 -11.45 -8.95
C PRO A 144 -6.00 -12.10 -10.28
N LYS A 145 -5.80 -13.42 -10.38
CA LYS A 145 -6.12 -14.20 -11.59
C LYS A 145 -7.57 -14.62 -11.71
N ARG A 146 -8.32 -14.58 -10.60
CA ARG A 146 -9.74 -14.94 -10.54
C ARG A 146 -10.57 -13.69 -10.46
N GLU A 147 -11.64 -13.65 -11.24
CA GLU A 147 -12.68 -12.64 -11.11
C GLU A 147 -13.36 -12.77 -9.74
N HIS A 148 -13.89 -11.66 -9.24
CA HIS A 148 -14.62 -11.62 -7.96
C HIS A 148 -13.81 -12.19 -6.79
N ILE A 149 -12.50 -11.93 -6.76
CA ILE A 149 -11.58 -12.47 -5.75
C ILE A 149 -12.04 -12.23 -4.30
N TYR A 150 -12.72 -11.10 -4.04
CA TYR A 150 -13.19 -10.77 -2.71
C TYR A 150 -14.46 -11.52 -2.29
N ASP A 151 -15.27 -12.00 -3.25
CA ASP A 151 -16.35 -12.96 -2.96
C ASP A 151 -15.74 -14.27 -2.47
N ILE A 152 -14.70 -14.77 -3.16
CA ILE A 152 -13.96 -15.97 -2.76
C ILE A 152 -13.36 -15.81 -1.34
N TYR A 153 -12.83 -14.62 -1.03
CA TYR A 153 -12.27 -14.36 0.31
C TYR A 153 -13.35 -14.38 1.38
N LEU A 154 -14.49 -13.71 1.15
CA LEU A 154 -15.59 -13.73 2.10
C LEU A 154 -16.14 -15.15 2.27
N ASP A 155 -16.39 -15.88 1.19
CA ASP A 155 -16.91 -17.25 1.22
C ASP A 155 -15.99 -18.18 2.03
N GLY A 156 -14.67 -18.06 1.85
CA GLY A 156 -13.70 -18.77 2.68
C GLY A 156 -13.87 -18.45 4.17
N ASN A 157 -13.99 -17.17 4.51
CA ASN A 157 -14.15 -16.74 5.91
C ASN A 157 -15.49 -17.16 6.53
N LEU A 158 -16.55 -17.32 5.73
CA LEU A 158 -17.85 -17.81 6.21
C LEU A 158 -17.84 -19.33 6.40
N ASN A 159 -17.19 -20.08 5.51
CA ASN A 159 -17.13 -21.54 5.55
C ASN A 159 -16.27 -22.08 6.71
N ASP A 160 -15.21 -21.36 7.10
CA ASP A 160 -14.35 -21.75 8.22
C ASP A 160 -15.08 -21.76 9.57
N TYR A 161 -16.25 -21.10 9.69
CA TYR A 161 -17.11 -21.15 10.88
C TYR A 161 -17.64 -22.56 11.20
N ALA A 162 -17.75 -23.44 10.20
CA ALA A 162 -18.26 -24.79 10.38
C ALA A 162 -17.35 -25.70 11.23
N LYS A 163 -16.15 -25.22 11.63
CA LYS A 163 -15.21 -25.92 12.50
C LYS A 163 -14.92 -25.05 13.74
N PRO A 164 -15.43 -25.40 14.94
CA PRO A 164 -15.26 -24.56 16.13
C PRO A 164 -13.77 -24.42 16.47
N PRO A 165 -13.21 -23.19 16.48
CA PRO A 165 -11.80 -23.01 16.79
C PRO A 165 -11.57 -22.97 18.30
N HIS A 166 -10.46 -23.59 18.74
CA HIS A 166 -9.96 -23.51 20.12
C HIS A 166 -9.30 -22.15 20.43
N TYR A 167 -9.22 -21.23 19.47
CA TYR A 167 -8.58 -19.90 19.57
C TYR A 167 -9.45 -18.84 18.91
N ILE A 168 -9.09 -17.54 19.09
CA ILE A 168 -9.73 -16.42 18.37
C ILE A 168 -9.82 -16.80 16.88
N PRO A 169 -11.01 -16.79 16.28
CA PRO A 169 -11.15 -17.06 14.86
C PRO A 169 -10.69 -15.85 14.05
N LEU A 170 -9.37 -15.66 13.98
CA LEU A 170 -8.75 -14.65 13.13
C LEU A 170 -9.20 -14.98 11.70
N ASP A 171 -10.14 -14.19 11.18
CA ASP A 171 -10.77 -14.34 9.86
C ASP A 171 -11.94 -15.33 9.71
N VAL A 172 -12.66 -15.65 10.79
CA VAL A 172 -14.04 -16.19 10.65
C VAL A 172 -15.06 -15.11 10.94
N TYR A 173 -16.03 -14.95 10.05
CA TYR A 173 -17.06 -13.94 10.17
C TYR A 173 -18.47 -14.52 10.02
N ALA A 174 -19.45 -13.82 10.57
CA ALA A 174 -20.85 -13.98 10.24
C ALA A 174 -21.46 -12.62 9.91
N LYS A 175 -22.48 -12.62 9.04
CA LYS A 175 -23.22 -11.40 8.70
C LYS A 175 -23.94 -10.90 9.95
N THR A 176 -23.78 -9.63 10.29
CA THR A 176 -24.41 -9.05 11.49
C THR A 176 -25.81 -8.49 11.24
N GLY A 177 -26.15 -8.25 9.97
CA GLY A 177 -27.34 -7.48 9.58
C GLY A 177 -27.17 -5.96 9.70
N GLU A 178 -26.04 -5.49 10.25
CA GLU A 178 -25.73 -4.06 10.30
C GLU A 178 -25.25 -3.55 8.92
N THR A 179 -25.60 -2.30 8.63
CA THR A 179 -24.99 -1.51 7.55
C THR A 179 -24.38 -0.25 8.15
N LYS A 180 -23.10 0.04 7.86
CA LYS A 180 -22.40 1.24 8.33
C LYS A 180 -21.67 1.91 7.19
N PHE A 181 -21.86 3.22 7.03
CA PHE A 181 -21.25 4.02 5.94
C PHE A 181 -21.53 3.46 4.53
N GLY A 182 -22.68 2.78 4.38
CA GLY A 182 -23.05 2.08 3.14
C GLY A 182 -22.30 0.77 2.88
N LEU A 183 -21.70 0.16 3.91
CA LEU A 183 -21.00 -1.12 3.87
C LEU A 183 -21.76 -2.16 4.70
N GLU A 184 -21.89 -3.38 4.18
CA GLU A 184 -22.37 -4.53 4.96
C GLU A 184 -21.33 -4.90 6.02
N VAL A 185 -21.77 -5.17 7.24
CA VAL A 185 -20.87 -5.51 8.35
C VAL A 185 -20.90 -7.00 8.66
N TYR A 186 -19.71 -7.53 8.84
CA TYR A 186 -19.41 -8.90 9.21
C TYR A 186 -18.50 -8.88 10.44
N ALA A 187 -18.75 -9.76 11.41
CA ALA A 187 -18.00 -9.78 12.67
C ALA A 187 -17.73 -11.20 13.13
N ASN A 188 -16.73 -11.37 13.99
CA ASN A 188 -16.43 -12.66 14.61
C ASN A 188 -17.66 -13.16 15.40
N PRO A 189 -18.26 -14.30 15.02
CA PRO A 189 -19.48 -14.80 15.65
C PRO A 189 -19.21 -15.46 17.00
N GLY A 190 -20.24 -15.51 17.85
CA GLY A 190 -20.22 -16.29 19.09
C GLY A 190 -19.54 -15.60 20.28
N ILE A 191 -19.39 -16.38 21.35
CA ILE A 191 -18.87 -15.94 22.64
C ILE A 191 -17.55 -16.68 22.91
N ASN A 192 -16.56 -15.96 23.44
CA ASN A 192 -15.34 -16.58 23.93
C ASN A 192 -15.66 -17.38 25.21
N PRO A 193 -15.47 -18.71 25.22
CA PRO A 193 -15.78 -19.54 26.38
C PRO A 193 -14.89 -19.24 27.59
N GLU A 194 -13.71 -18.65 27.39
CA GLU A 194 -12.75 -18.38 28.48
C GLU A 194 -13.16 -17.18 29.34
N ASN A 195 -13.81 -16.17 28.76
CA ASN A 195 -14.14 -14.92 29.46
C ASN A 195 -15.61 -14.50 29.33
N GLY A 196 -16.43 -15.25 28.58
CA GLY A 196 -17.86 -14.97 28.41
C GLY A 196 -18.18 -13.73 27.55
N ILE A 197 -17.19 -13.10 26.94
CA ILE A 197 -17.35 -11.90 26.11
C ILE A 197 -17.46 -12.31 24.64
N ALA A 198 -18.27 -11.59 23.84
CA ALA A 198 -18.37 -11.82 22.40
C ALA A 198 -16.99 -11.80 21.71
N TRP A 199 -16.74 -12.74 20.78
CA TRP A 199 -15.45 -12.81 20.08
C TRP A 199 -15.09 -11.49 19.39
N ARG A 200 -16.08 -10.77 18.83
CA ARG A 200 -15.94 -9.43 18.26
C ARG A 200 -15.25 -8.40 19.17
N ASN A 201 -15.38 -8.55 20.49
CA ASN A 201 -14.86 -7.62 21.49
C ASN A 201 -13.54 -8.10 22.13
N ASN A 202 -13.00 -9.24 21.69
CA ASN A 202 -11.73 -9.76 22.19
C ASN A 202 -10.55 -9.08 21.48
N HIS A 203 -9.38 -9.08 22.14
CA HIS A 203 -8.15 -8.59 21.52
C HIS A 203 -7.84 -9.37 20.22
N GLY A 204 -7.47 -8.65 19.16
CA GLY A 204 -7.20 -9.23 17.84
C GLY A 204 -8.43 -9.38 16.96
N ALA A 205 -9.63 -9.17 17.49
CA ALA A 205 -10.86 -9.18 16.70
C ALA A 205 -10.89 -8.05 15.66
N LYS A 206 -11.54 -8.34 14.54
CA LYS A 206 -11.71 -7.40 13.44
C LYS A 206 -13.16 -7.39 13.01
N ASP A 207 -13.64 -6.23 12.57
CA ASP A 207 -14.86 -6.16 11.78
C ASP A 207 -14.45 -6.17 10.30
N LEU A 208 -15.21 -6.91 9.49
CA LEU A 208 -15.11 -6.90 8.05
C LEU A 208 -16.28 -6.08 7.48
N PHE A 209 -15.94 -5.12 6.63
CA PHE A 209 -16.88 -4.27 5.92
C PHE A 209 -16.76 -4.55 4.43
N VAL A 210 -17.89 -4.73 3.73
CA VAL A 210 -17.89 -4.98 2.29
C VAL A 210 -18.87 -4.08 1.55
N GLN A 211 -18.48 -3.65 0.35
CA GLN A 211 -19.37 -3.04 -0.62
C GLN A 211 -19.55 -3.99 -1.80
N ARG A 212 -20.81 -4.11 -2.26
CA ARG A 212 -21.16 -4.83 -3.48
C ARG A 212 -21.49 -3.88 -4.61
N ASP A 213 -21.23 -4.30 -5.84
CA ASP A 213 -21.72 -3.64 -7.05
C ASP A 213 -23.20 -4.02 -7.33
N ALA A 214 -23.71 -3.57 -8.48
CA ALA A 214 -25.09 -3.81 -8.89
C ALA A 214 -25.38 -5.30 -9.21
N ASP A 215 -24.35 -6.06 -9.59
CA ASP A 215 -24.44 -7.49 -9.88
C ASP A 215 -24.31 -8.34 -8.60
N GLY A 216 -24.03 -7.70 -7.46
CA GLY A 216 -23.94 -8.31 -6.14
C GLY A 216 -22.53 -8.78 -5.77
N HIS A 217 -21.51 -8.46 -6.56
CA HIS A 217 -20.13 -8.86 -6.33
C HIS A 217 -19.39 -7.88 -5.43
N ILE A 218 -18.53 -8.38 -4.54
CA ILE A 218 -17.74 -7.53 -3.65
C ILE A 218 -16.67 -6.78 -4.45
N VAL A 219 -16.73 -5.46 -4.37
CA VAL A 219 -15.79 -4.54 -5.03
C VAL A 219 -14.89 -3.79 -4.03
N SER A 220 -15.31 -3.69 -2.76
CA SER A 220 -14.48 -3.15 -1.67
C SER A 220 -14.52 -4.10 -0.48
N TYR A 221 -13.35 -4.49 0.00
CA TYR A 221 -13.17 -5.45 1.09
C TYR A 221 -12.28 -4.85 2.18
N ILE A 222 -12.83 -4.57 3.36
CA ILE A 222 -12.18 -3.74 4.38
C ILE A 222 -12.18 -4.43 5.74
N LYS A 223 -11.01 -4.77 6.26
CA LYS A 223 -10.85 -5.34 7.61
C LYS A 223 -10.32 -4.29 8.56
N CYS A 224 -11.06 -3.97 9.62
CA CYS A 224 -10.62 -3.01 10.63
C CYS A 224 -10.48 -3.65 12.00
N SER A 225 -9.38 -3.34 12.69
CA SER A 225 -9.16 -3.78 14.07
C SER A 225 -10.23 -3.21 15.02
N ASN A 226 -10.68 -4.04 15.96
CA ASN A 226 -11.53 -3.63 17.07
C ASN A 226 -10.72 -3.32 18.35
N ASN A 227 -9.38 -3.44 18.29
CA ASN A 227 -8.54 -3.22 19.46
C ASN A 227 -8.68 -1.78 19.99
N PRO A 228 -8.71 -1.60 21.32
CA PRO A 228 -8.83 -0.28 21.96
C PRO A 228 -7.46 0.44 21.97
N VAL A 229 -6.88 0.65 20.79
CA VAL A 229 -5.64 1.41 20.59
C VAL A 229 -5.98 2.77 19.95
N PRO A 230 -5.13 3.81 20.11
CA PRO A 230 -5.43 5.13 19.54
C PRO A 230 -5.63 5.11 18.02
N LYS A 231 -4.95 4.21 17.32
CA LYS A 231 -4.95 4.10 15.85
C LYS A 231 -5.27 2.68 15.40
N PRO A 232 -6.51 2.19 15.58
CA PRO A 232 -6.86 0.84 15.18
C PRO A 232 -6.80 0.77 13.65
N PRO A 233 -5.97 -0.10 13.05
CA PRO A 233 -5.74 -0.08 11.60
C PRO A 233 -6.88 -0.74 10.83
N CYS A 234 -7.10 -0.26 9.61
CA CYS A 234 -7.88 -0.90 8.56
C CYS A 234 -6.97 -1.34 7.40
N ASP A 235 -7.22 -2.54 6.90
CA ASP A 235 -6.70 -3.09 5.64
C ASP A 235 -7.85 -3.08 4.63
N HIS A 236 -7.73 -2.25 3.60
CA HIS A 236 -8.77 -2.04 2.58
C HIS A 236 -8.24 -2.49 1.23
N ARG A 237 -8.93 -3.45 0.62
CA ARG A 237 -8.57 -4.00 -0.69
C ARG A 237 -9.67 -3.75 -1.71
N PHE A 238 -9.27 -3.30 -2.89
CA PHE A 238 -10.14 -3.15 -4.04
C PHE A 238 -9.32 -3.21 -5.34
N LEU A 239 -10.00 -3.45 -6.45
CA LEU A 239 -9.37 -3.43 -7.77
C LEU A 239 -9.61 -2.05 -8.40
N MET A 240 -8.63 -1.57 -9.15
CA MET A 240 -8.72 -0.35 -9.94
C MET A 240 -9.97 -0.38 -10.82
N LYS A 241 -10.80 0.66 -10.76
CA LYS A 241 -11.98 0.77 -11.62
C LYS A 241 -11.58 1.06 -13.06
N GLY A 242 -12.26 0.38 -13.98
CA GLY A 242 -12.03 0.47 -15.43
C GLY A 242 -11.18 -0.70 -15.96
N ASN A 243 -11.22 -0.89 -17.28
CA ASN A 243 -10.52 -1.99 -17.97
C ASN A 243 -9.17 -1.57 -18.57
N ASP A 244 -8.76 -0.31 -18.37
CA ASP A 244 -7.56 0.27 -18.97
C ASP A 244 -6.28 0.04 -18.17
N MET A 245 -6.41 -0.32 -16.88
CA MET A 245 -5.28 -0.50 -15.98
C MET A 245 -5.56 -1.58 -14.93
N LYS A 246 -4.89 -2.74 -15.04
CA LYS A 246 -5.03 -3.88 -14.13
C LYS A 246 -4.13 -3.71 -12.90
N VAL A 247 -4.66 -3.05 -11.88
CA VAL A 247 -3.98 -2.83 -10.59
C VAL A 247 -4.88 -3.26 -9.44
N ALA A 248 -4.33 -4.02 -8.50
CA ALA A 248 -4.94 -4.31 -7.22
C ALA A 248 -4.37 -3.33 -6.17
N MET A 249 -5.26 -2.72 -5.39
CA MET A 249 -4.88 -1.75 -4.37
C MET A 249 -5.09 -2.34 -2.97
N GLN A 250 -4.11 -2.11 -2.11
CA GLN A 250 -4.18 -2.39 -0.68
C GLN A 250 -3.89 -1.09 0.07
N LEU A 251 -4.89 -0.56 0.78
CA LEU A 251 -4.77 0.66 1.54
C LEU A 251 -4.66 0.33 3.03
N LEU A 252 -3.75 1.02 3.73
CA LEU A 252 -3.66 0.99 5.19
C LEU A 252 -3.94 2.38 5.76
N TYR A 253 -4.94 2.45 6.64
CA TYR A 253 -5.36 3.70 7.29
C TYR A 253 -6.00 3.43 8.65
N ASP A 254 -6.15 4.47 9.46
CA ASP A 254 -6.79 4.36 10.77
C ASP A 254 -8.30 4.19 10.64
N ARG A 255 -8.93 3.36 11.47
CA ARG A 255 -10.38 3.09 11.45
C ARG A 255 -11.25 4.34 11.57
N GLN A 256 -10.74 5.39 12.20
CA GLN A 256 -11.41 6.70 12.23
C GLN A 256 -11.71 7.25 10.83
N ASN A 257 -10.94 6.87 9.81
CA ASN A 257 -11.12 7.28 8.42
C ASN A 257 -12.10 6.38 7.63
N LEU A 258 -12.60 5.28 8.22
CA LEU A 258 -13.55 4.38 7.55
C LEU A 258 -14.79 5.09 6.97
N PRO A 259 -15.37 6.14 7.60
CA PRO A 259 -16.47 6.89 6.99
C PRO A 259 -16.14 7.49 5.61
N HIS A 260 -14.87 7.73 5.33
CA HIS A 260 -14.34 8.34 4.10
C HIS A 260 -13.85 7.32 3.06
N TRP A 261 -14.16 6.03 3.22
CA TRP A 261 -13.61 4.96 2.38
C TRP A 261 -13.79 5.18 0.87
N ARG A 262 -14.91 5.78 0.42
CA ARG A 262 -15.15 6.08 -1.00
C ARG A 262 -14.23 7.18 -1.53
N GLU A 263 -14.00 8.22 -0.73
CA GLU A 263 -13.10 9.32 -1.06
C GLU A 263 -11.66 8.82 -1.14
N ILE A 264 -11.30 7.96 -0.18
CA ILE A 264 -10.01 7.27 -0.12
C ILE A 264 -9.76 6.44 -1.40
N GLU A 265 -10.72 5.61 -1.84
CA GLU A 265 -10.58 4.85 -3.09
C GLU A 265 -10.38 5.77 -4.29
N ALA A 266 -11.25 6.77 -4.45
CA ALA A 266 -11.22 7.68 -5.59
C ALA A 266 -9.89 8.44 -5.68
N GLN A 267 -9.33 8.85 -4.54
CA GLN A 267 -8.08 9.58 -4.49
C GLN A 267 -6.88 8.66 -4.71
N ALA A 268 -6.89 7.43 -4.19
CA ALA A 268 -5.87 6.44 -4.49
C ALA A 268 -5.83 6.12 -6.00
N GLU A 269 -6.98 5.91 -6.65
CA GLU A 269 -7.06 5.72 -8.09
C GLU A 269 -6.49 6.92 -8.85
N LYS A 270 -6.89 8.14 -8.46
CA LYS A 270 -6.39 9.37 -9.07
C LYS A 270 -4.88 9.51 -8.94
N ALA A 271 -4.33 9.21 -7.75
CA ALA A 271 -2.89 9.25 -7.50
C ALA A 271 -2.14 8.26 -8.38
N VAL A 272 -2.61 7.01 -8.50
CA VAL A 272 -2.00 6.00 -9.38
C VAL A 272 -2.05 6.45 -10.85
N ARG A 273 -3.19 6.97 -11.31
CA ARG A 273 -3.35 7.50 -12.67
C ARG A 273 -2.44 8.70 -12.96
N SER A 274 -2.06 9.48 -11.94
CA SER A 274 -1.17 10.63 -12.10
C SER A 274 0.25 10.25 -12.55
N PHE A 275 0.65 8.98 -12.38
CA PHE A 275 1.94 8.47 -12.83
C PHE A 275 1.97 8.10 -14.31
N ILE A 276 0.81 8.03 -14.99
CA ILE A 276 0.73 7.63 -16.40
C ILE A 276 1.38 8.70 -17.27
N VAL A 277 2.21 8.25 -18.22
CA VAL A 277 2.93 9.13 -19.15
C VAL A 277 2.82 8.65 -20.58
N ARG A 278 3.18 9.51 -21.54
CA ARG A 278 3.40 9.06 -22.92
C ARG A 278 4.87 8.66 -23.07
N PRO A 279 5.20 7.38 -23.32
CA PRO A 279 6.58 6.95 -23.44
C PRO A 279 7.20 7.45 -24.76
N PRO A 280 8.54 7.62 -24.82
CA PRO A 280 9.24 7.86 -26.08
C PRO A 280 9.17 6.63 -26.98
N SER A 281 9.56 6.76 -28.24
CA SER A 281 9.52 5.65 -29.20
C SER A 281 10.37 4.47 -28.77
N GLU A 282 10.01 3.26 -29.20
CA GLU A 282 10.78 2.05 -28.85
C GLU A 282 12.25 2.14 -29.29
N ALA A 283 12.52 2.79 -30.44
CA ALA A 283 13.86 3.02 -30.93
C ALA A 283 14.70 3.91 -30.00
N VAL A 284 14.08 4.86 -29.28
CA VAL A 284 14.76 5.63 -28.23
C VAL A 284 15.02 4.73 -27.02
N GLN A 285 14.03 3.98 -26.57
CA GLN A 285 14.14 3.11 -25.40
C GLN A 285 15.20 2.00 -25.57
N GLN A 286 15.36 1.46 -26.78
CA GLN A 286 16.38 0.45 -27.09
C GLN A 286 17.80 0.99 -26.89
N LYS A 287 18.05 2.27 -27.18
CA LYS A 287 19.37 2.89 -26.99
C LYS A 287 19.78 2.96 -25.52
N TRP A 288 18.83 2.96 -24.59
CA TRP A 288 19.13 2.99 -23.15
C TRP A 288 19.80 1.71 -22.65
N ARG A 289 19.54 0.57 -23.30
CA ARG A 289 20.09 -0.73 -22.88
C ARG A 289 21.53 -0.97 -23.37
N GLY A 290 22.14 0.02 -24.03
CA GLY A 290 23.37 -0.13 -24.79
C GLY A 290 23.04 -0.73 -26.15
N GLY A 291 23.39 -0.01 -27.22
CA GLY A 291 23.41 -0.57 -28.57
C GLY A 291 24.52 -1.61 -28.72
#